data_AF-A0A0A0LJP4-F1
#
_entry.id   AF-A0A0A0LJP4-F1
#
_cell.length_a   1.000
_cell.length_b   1.000
_cell.length_c   1.000
_cell.angle_alpha   90.00
_cell.angle_beta   90.00
_cell.angle_gamma   90.00
#
_symmetry.space_group_name_H-M   'P 1'
#
loop_
_entity.id
_entity.type
_entity.pdbx_description
1 polymer ?
#
loop_
_entity_poly.entity_id
_entity_poly.type
_entity_poly.pdbx_seq_one_letter_code
_entity_poly.pdbx_strand_id
1 'polypeptide(L)'
;MPEVGSAEYKELESKPEKAYLKTVNSMLQTLLGVSLIEILSRHASDEVYLGQRDSIKWTSDKDAIERFEKFGKDMYDVESRIIERNKDGNLKNRSGPVNVPYTLLLPSSTEGLTGRGIPNSISI
;
A
#
# COMPACT_ATOMS: atom_id res chain seq x y z
N MET A 1 21.82 -5.93 -20.76
CA MET A 1 21.20 -6.25 -22.06
C MET A 1 22.11 -7.17 -22.82
N PRO A 2 21.61 -8.19 -23.54
CA PRO A 2 22.45 -9.06 -24.35
C PRO A 2 23.08 -8.29 -25.51
N GLU A 3 24.30 -8.66 -25.89
CA GLU A 3 25.03 -8.04 -27.00
C GLU A 3 24.43 -8.43 -28.35
N VAL A 4 24.40 -7.50 -29.30
CA VAL A 4 23.86 -7.74 -30.64
C VAL A 4 24.61 -8.90 -31.31
N GLY A 5 23.85 -9.90 -31.76
CA GLY A 5 24.39 -11.11 -32.39
C GLY A 5 24.65 -12.29 -31.45
N SER A 6 24.52 -12.11 -30.12
CA SER A 6 24.65 -13.20 -29.15
C SER A 6 23.46 -14.18 -29.21
N ALA A 7 23.61 -15.36 -28.60
CA ALA A 7 22.52 -16.34 -28.49
C ALA A 7 21.35 -15.79 -27.65
N GLU A 8 21.65 -15.04 -26.61
CA GLU A 8 20.70 -14.36 -25.73
C GLU A 8 19.96 -13.24 -26.45
N TYR A 9 20.63 -12.51 -27.35
CA TYR A 9 19.98 -11.49 -28.18
C TYR A 9 18.97 -12.13 -29.14
N LYS A 10 19.34 -13.25 -29.78
CA LYS A 10 18.40 -14.04 -30.61
C LYS A 10 17.24 -14.61 -29.79
N GLU A 11 17.48 -15.02 -28.53
CA GLU A 11 16.41 -15.47 -27.63
C GLU A 11 15.49 -14.31 -27.24
N LEU A 12 16.00 -13.10 -27.04
CA LEU A 12 15.20 -11.91 -26.78
C LEU A 12 14.30 -11.56 -27.98
N GLU A 13 14.83 -11.60 -29.20
CA GLU A 13 14.05 -11.33 -30.42
C GLU A 13 12.95 -12.37 -30.67
N SER A 14 13.26 -13.66 -30.46
CA SER A 14 12.33 -14.75 -30.79
C SER A 14 11.41 -15.18 -29.63
N LYS A 15 11.85 -15.00 -28.37
CA LYS A 15 11.18 -15.44 -27.14
C LYS A 15 11.34 -14.39 -26.02
N PRO A 16 10.80 -13.17 -26.21
CA PRO A 16 11.02 -12.05 -25.29
C PRO A 16 10.59 -12.35 -23.86
N GLU A 17 9.49 -13.09 -23.65
CA GLU A 17 9.02 -13.48 -22.32
C GLU A 17 10.03 -14.39 -21.59
N LYS A 18 10.64 -15.33 -22.31
CA LYS A 18 11.66 -16.22 -21.74
C LYS A 18 12.93 -15.47 -21.40
N ALA A 19 13.35 -14.56 -22.27
CA ALA A 19 14.49 -13.68 -22.01
C ALA A 19 14.23 -12.77 -20.78
N TYR A 20 13.01 -12.25 -20.64
CA TYR A 20 12.59 -11.48 -19.47
C TYR A 20 12.65 -12.30 -18.18
N LEU A 21 12.07 -13.51 -18.19
CA LEU A 21 12.07 -14.42 -17.02
C LEU A 21 13.46 -14.88 -16.61
N LYS A 22 14.42 -14.96 -17.54
CA LYS A 22 15.83 -15.21 -17.23
C LYS A 22 16.57 -13.99 -16.66
N THR A 23 16.04 -12.79 -16.87
CA THR A 23 16.65 -11.53 -16.43
C THR A 23 16.18 -11.15 -15.02
N VAL A 24 14.91 -11.41 -14.71
CA VAL A 24 14.34 -11.16 -13.37
C VAL A 24 14.65 -12.29 -12.40
N ASN A 25 14.10 -12.20 -11.19
CA ASN A 25 14.28 -13.19 -10.14
C ASN A 25 13.94 -14.62 -10.61
N SER A 26 14.71 -15.58 -10.11
CA SER A 26 14.37 -17.00 -10.28
C SER A 26 13.03 -17.33 -9.62
N MET A 27 12.45 -18.47 -10.00
CA MET A 27 11.16 -18.92 -9.46
C MET A 27 11.18 -19.05 -7.92
N LEU A 28 12.25 -19.65 -7.36
CA LEU A 28 12.36 -19.84 -5.90
C LEU A 28 12.49 -18.49 -5.15
N GLN A 29 13.30 -17.56 -5.67
CA GLN A 29 13.43 -16.22 -5.10
C GLN A 29 12.12 -15.43 -5.20
N THR A 30 11.39 -15.57 -6.31
CA THR A 30 10.09 -14.93 -6.50
C THR A 30 9.06 -15.45 -5.51
N LEU A 31 9.00 -16.77 -5.29
CA LEU A 31 8.10 -17.37 -4.31
C LEU A 31 8.37 -16.82 -2.91
N LEU A 32 9.64 -16.82 -2.48
CA LEU A 32 10.03 -16.28 -1.18
C LEU A 32 9.70 -14.79 -1.06
N GLY A 33 9.98 -14.00 -2.11
CA GLY A 33 9.74 -12.56 -2.13
C GLY A 33 8.25 -12.21 -2.04
N VAL A 34 7.41 -12.89 -2.82
CA VAL A 34 5.95 -12.65 -2.79
C VAL A 34 5.36 -13.06 -1.43
N SER A 35 5.75 -14.21 -0.88
CA SER A 35 5.30 -14.62 0.46
C SER A 35 5.70 -13.62 1.55
N LEU A 36 6.92 -13.08 1.49
CA LEU A 36 7.36 -12.07 2.45
C LEU A 36 6.57 -10.76 2.31
N ILE A 37 6.41 -10.26 1.07
CA ILE A 37 5.65 -9.03 0.81
C ILE A 37 4.19 -9.21 1.24
N GLU A 38 3.58 -10.38 1.02
CA GLU A 38 2.22 -10.67 1.48
C GLU A 38 2.11 -10.52 3.00
N ILE A 39 3.04 -11.08 3.76
CA ILE A 39 3.05 -10.97 5.23
C ILE A 39 3.21 -9.50 5.65
N LEU A 40 4.19 -8.79 5.07
CA LEU A 40 4.50 -7.38 5.39
C LEU A 40 3.47 -6.38 4.83
N SER A 41 2.44 -6.83 4.11
CA SER A 41 1.40 -5.96 3.57
C SER A 41 0.06 -6.13 4.31
N ARG A 42 0.02 -6.94 5.37
CA ARG A 42 -1.21 -7.25 6.11
C ARG A 42 -1.31 -6.44 7.39
N HIS A 43 -2.49 -5.89 7.64
CA HIS A 43 -2.81 -5.29 8.93
C HIS A 43 -3.20 -6.35 9.94
N ALA A 44 -2.64 -6.27 11.15
CA ALA A 44 -3.06 -7.08 12.29
C ALA A 44 -4.48 -6.69 12.73
N SER A 45 -5.18 -7.60 13.40
CA SER A 45 -6.56 -7.39 13.87
C SER A 45 -6.65 -6.41 15.05
N ASP A 46 -5.55 -6.25 15.77
CA ASP A 46 -5.36 -5.36 16.92
C ASP A 46 -4.60 -4.07 16.56
N GLU A 47 -4.46 -3.76 15.27
CA GLU A 47 -3.77 -2.55 14.80
C GLU A 47 -4.46 -1.26 15.29
N VAL A 48 -3.65 -0.26 15.66
CA VAL A 48 -4.12 1.06 16.10
C VAL A 48 -3.73 2.10 15.05
N TYR A 49 -4.74 2.60 14.34
CA TYR A 49 -4.56 3.51 13.23
C TYR A 49 -4.41 4.97 13.67
N LEU A 50 -3.94 5.81 12.75
CA LEU A 50 -3.80 7.23 12.95
C LEU A 50 -5.15 7.88 13.31
N GLY A 51 -5.15 8.63 14.42
CA GLY A 51 -6.37 9.21 15.00
C GLY A 51 -7.10 8.28 15.98
N GLN A 52 -6.53 7.12 16.29
CA GLN A 52 -7.01 6.18 17.30
C GLN A 52 -5.99 5.99 18.42
N ARG A 53 -6.46 5.50 19.57
CA ARG A 53 -5.61 5.00 20.67
C ARG A 53 -6.17 3.68 21.21
N ASP A 54 -5.25 2.90 21.77
CA ASP A 54 -5.50 1.67 22.51
C ASP A 54 -6.26 1.88 23.82
N SER A 55 -6.02 3.01 24.50
CA SER A 55 -6.63 3.35 25.80
C SER A 55 -7.40 4.66 25.74
N ILE A 56 -8.64 4.65 26.23
CA ILE A 56 -9.51 5.83 26.35
C ILE A 56 -9.07 6.74 27.53
N LYS A 57 -8.37 6.19 28.52
CA LYS A 57 -7.93 6.91 29.74
C LYS A 57 -6.43 7.18 29.75
N TRP A 58 -5.87 7.53 28.58
CA TRP A 58 -4.44 7.82 28.42
C TRP A 58 -4.01 9.13 29.10
N THR A 59 -4.96 10.03 29.38
CA THR A 59 -4.75 11.26 30.14
C THR A 59 -6.03 11.67 30.89
N SER A 60 -5.89 12.48 31.94
CA SER A 60 -7.01 13.15 32.61
C SER A 60 -7.21 14.60 32.13
N ASP A 61 -6.31 15.10 31.27
CA ASP A 61 -6.40 16.43 30.67
C ASP A 61 -7.50 16.48 29.61
N LYS A 62 -8.55 17.26 29.89
CA LYS A 62 -9.72 17.40 29.01
C LYS A 62 -9.37 18.09 27.69
N ASP A 63 -8.47 19.07 27.71
CA ASP A 63 -8.10 19.84 26.52
C ASP A 63 -7.33 18.96 25.54
N ALA A 64 -6.46 18.08 26.06
CA ALA A 64 -5.72 17.10 25.27
C ALA A 64 -6.66 16.07 24.63
N ILE A 65 -7.69 15.60 25.36
CA ILE A 65 -8.70 14.67 24.85
C ILE A 65 -9.51 15.32 23.72
N GLU A 66 -10.03 16.53 23.92
CA GLU A 66 -10.84 17.23 22.91
C GLU A 66 -10.06 17.49 21.61
N ARG A 67 -8.78 17.89 21.73
CA ARG A 67 -7.91 18.07 20.57
C ARG A 67 -7.65 16.78 19.81
N PHE A 68 -7.50 15.66 20.53
CA PHE A 68 -7.30 14.35 19.90
C PHE A 68 -8.57 13.87 19.18
N GLU A 69 -9.75 14.07 19.78
CA GLU A 69 -11.03 13.77 19.11
C GLU A 69 -11.23 14.60 17.84
N LYS A 70 -10.86 15.89 17.88
CA LYS A 70 -10.87 16.75 16.70
C LYS A 70 -9.92 16.21 15.62
N PHE A 71 -8.71 15.81 15.99
CA PHE A 71 -7.77 15.21 15.05
C PHE A 71 -8.34 13.95 14.37
N GLY A 72 -9.00 13.06 15.13
CA GLY A 72 -9.66 11.88 14.55
C GLY A 72 -10.76 12.24 13.54
N LYS A 73 -11.55 13.28 13.81
CA LYS A 73 -12.56 13.80 12.86
C LYS A 73 -11.90 14.38 11.59
N ASP A 74 -10.83 15.15 11.74
CA ASP A 74 -10.09 15.72 10.61
C ASP A 74 -9.52 14.60 9.71
N MET A 75 -9.10 13.46 10.28
CA MET A 75 -8.66 12.29 9.50
C MET A 75 -9.78 11.67 8.67
N TYR A 76 -11.00 11.58 9.21
CA TYR A 76 -12.17 11.11 8.45
C TYR A 76 -12.51 12.03 7.26
N ASP A 77 -12.37 13.35 7.45
CA ASP A 77 -12.58 14.33 6.38
C ASP A 77 -11.50 14.24 5.30
N VAL A 78 -10.23 14.01 5.68
CA VAL A 78 -9.15 13.70 4.74
C VAL A 78 -9.48 12.43 3.94
N GLU A 79 -9.92 11.38 4.60
CA GLU A 79 -10.29 10.11 3.95
C GLU A 79 -11.36 10.33 2.88
N SER A 80 -12.43 11.03 3.24
CA SER A 80 -13.54 11.36 2.34
C SER A 80 -13.06 12.13 1.12
N ARG A 81 -12.17 13.12 1.29
CA ARG A 81 -11.58 13.87 0.18
C ARG A 81 -10.70 13.00 -0.73
N ILE A 82 -9.95 12.03 -0.17
CA ILE A 82 -9.15 11.10 -0.98
C ILE A 82 -10.07 10.20 -1.82
N ILE A 83 -11.16 9.70 -1.23
CA ILE A 83 -12.17 8.88 -1.93
C ILE A 83 -12.81 9.67 -3.08
N GLU A 84 -13.21 10.92 -2.87
CA GLU A 84 -13.77 11.76 -3.93
C GLU A 84 -12.76 12.03 -5.04
N ARG A 85 -11.49 12.30 -4.70
CA ARG A 85 -10.43 12.45 -5.70
C ARG A 85 -10.21 11.16 -6.51
N ASN A 86 -10.34 9.98 -5.90
CA ASN A 86 -10.24 8.71 -6.62
C ASN A 86 -11.36 8.49 -7.64
N LYS A 87 -12.51 9.18 -7.48
CA LYS A 87 -13.64 9.12 -8.42
C LYS A 87 -13.55 10.16 -9.53
N ASP A 88 -12.71 11.18 -9.39
CA ASP A 88 -12.54 12.23 -10.40
C ASP A 88 -11.78 11.70 -11.62
N GLY A 89 -12.51 11.54 -12.74
CA GLY A 89 -11.96 11.07 -14.02
C GLY A 89 -10.90 11.98 -14.64
N ASN A 90 -10.77 13.24 -14.18
CA ASN A 90 -9.69 14.13 -14.58
C ASN A 90 -8.36 13.76 -13.89
N LEU A 91 -8.42 13.10 -12.73
CA LEU A 91 -7.25 12.67 -11.95
C LEU A 91 -6.81 11.25 -12.33
N LYS A 92 -6.53 11.03 -13.62
CA LYS A 92 -6.24 9.71 -14.20
C LYS A 92 -5.11 8.92 -13.52
N ASN A 93 -4.11 9.63 -12.98
CA ASN A 93 -2.98 9.01 -12.28
C ASN A 93 -3.35 8.36 -10.95
N ARG A 94 -4.58 8.56 -10.45
CA ARG A 94 -5.05 7.95 -9.21
C ARG A 94 -5.47 6.49 -9.38
N SER A 95 -5.81 6.06 -10.60
CA SER A 95 -6.16 4.66 -10.90
C SER A 95 -5.30 4.04 -11.99
N GLY A 96 -4.85 4.85 -12.95
CA GLY A 96 -3.99 4.43 -14.05
C GLY A 96 -4.65 3.39 -14.97
N PRO A 97 -3.86 2.77 -15.88
CA PRO A 97 -4.37 1.78 -16.82
C PRO A 97 -4.80 0.46 -16.17
N VAL A 98 -4.33 0.19 -14.94
CA VAL A 98 -4.68 -1.01 -14.17
C VAL A 98 -5.97 -0.85 -13.35
N ASN A 99 -6.57 0.36 -13.37
CA ASN A 99 -7.82 0.68 -12.67
C ASN A 99 -7.80 0.36 -11.15
N VAL A 100 -6.67 0.62 -10.50
CA VAL A 100 -6.50 0.42 -9.04
C VAL A 100 -6.41 1.79 -8.37
N PRO A 101 -7.47 2.25 -7.67
CA PRO A 101 -7.48 3.56 -7.02
C PRO A 101 -6.40 3.68 -5.94
N TYR A 102 -5.82 4.88 -5.81
CA TYR A 102 -4.81 5.15 -4.80
C TYR A 102 -5.45 5.31 -3.40
N THR A 103 -5.34 4.26 -2.59
CA THR A 103 -5.92 4.19 -1.24
C THR A 103 -4.90 4.04 -0.11
N LEU A 104 -3.60 3.97 -0.42
CA LEU A 104 -2.53 3.74 0.55
C LEU A 104 -2.44 4.80 1.67
N LEU A 105 -3.03 5.99 1.45
CA LEU A 105 -3.06 7.08 2.44
C LEU A 105 -4.47 7.32 3.03
N LEU A 106 -5.41 6.37 2.88
CA LEU A 106 -6.63 6.43 3.67
C LEU A 106 -6.28 6.10 5.14
N PRO A 107 -6.63 6.95 6.12
CA PRO A 107 -6.28 6.73 7.52
C PRO A 107 -6.78 5.41 8.09
N SER A 108 -8.00 4.99 7.74
CA SER A 108 -8.60 3.76 8.26
C SER A 108 -8.43 2.54 7.36
N SER A 109 -8.42 1.35 7.98
CA SER A 109 -8.47 0.05 7.32
C SER A 109 -9.15 -0.99 8.21
N THR A 110 -9.36 -2.18 7.65
CA THR A 110 -9.67 -3.42 8.36
C THR A 110 -8.42 -4.30 8.44
N GLU A 111 -8.50 -5.40 9.20
CA GLU A 111 -7.48 -6.45 9.20
C GLU A 111 -7.22 -7.04 7.79
N GLY A 112 -6.02 -7.55 7.58
CA GLY A 112 -5.61 -8.24 6.35
C GLY A 112 -4.98 -7.33 5.30
N LEU A 113 -4.96 -7.82 4.05
CA LEU A 113 -4.33 -7.16 2.90
C LEU A 113 -5.34 -6.25 2.20
N THR A 114 -5.35 -4.97 2.54
CA THR A 114 -6.43 -4.04 2.14
C THR A 114 -5.99 -2.96 1.15
N GLY A 115 -4.68 -2.68 1.06
CA GLY A 115 -4.15 -1.58 0.26
C GLY A 115 -4.52 -0.19 0.80
N ARG A 116 -4.82 -0.06 2.10
CA ARG A 116 -5.20 1.17 2.78
C ARG A 116 -4.92 1.08 4.28
N GLY A 117 -5.01 2.19 5.00
CA GLY A 117 -4.79 2.26 6.44
C GLY A 117 -3.42 2.84 6.78
N ILE A 118 -3.40 3.77 7.73
CA ILE A 118 -2.15 4.36 8.25
C ILE A 118 -2.03 3.97 9.73
N PRO A 119 -1.17 2.99 10.07
CA PRO A 119 -0.85 2.67 11.46
C PRO A 119 -0.20 3.87 12.17
N ASN A 120 -0.32 3.92 13.50
CA ASN A 120 0.36 4.94 14.31
C ASN A 120 1.89 4.79 14.32
N SER A 121 2.40 3.59 14.05
CA SER A 121 3.81 3.23 14.19
C SER A 121 4.29 2.35 13.04
N ILE A 122 5.58 2.02 13.04
CA ILE A 122 6.13 0.96 12.19
C ILE A 122 5.81 -0.37 12.87
N SER A 123 4.58 -0.83 12.67
CA SER A 123 4.01 -2.06 13.23
C SER A 123 3.91 -3.19 12.21
N ILE A 124 4.35 -2.93 10.97
CA ILE A 124 4.43 -3.89 9.88
C ILE A 124 5.83 -3.96 9.29
#